data_AF-A0A127SPJ5-F1
#
_entry.id   AF-A0A127SPJ5-F1
#
_cell.length_a   1.000
_cell.length_b   1.000
_cell.length_c   1.000
_cell.angle_alpha   90.00
_cell.angle_beta   90.00
_cell.angle_gamma   90.00
#
_symmetry.space_group_name_H-M   'P 1'
#
loop_
_entity.id
_entity.type
_entity.pdbx_description
1 polymer ?
#
loop_
_entity_poly.entity_id
_entity_poly.type
_entity_poly.pdbx_seq_one_letter_code
_entity_poly.pdbx_strand_id
1 'polypeptide(L)'
;GATRWEMVKLAVLPFGKSGVVSASMLGLGRALGETMAVLMILSPGLNYSIKLLQASQNQTIAANIAAQYPEANNLGVSVLIGTGLVLFLITFVVNFIARKLTEKASA
;
A
#
# COMPACT_ATOMS: atom_id res chain seq x y z
N GLY A 1 21.11 -34.66 7.25
CA GLY A 1 20.37 -34.21 6.06
C GLY A 1 19.26 -33.32 6.53
N ALA A 2 19.27 -32.04 6.15
CA ALA A 2 18.23 -31.10 6.56
C ALA A 2 16.91 -31.43 5.84
N THR A 3 15.81 -31.36 6.56
CA THR A 3 14.47 -31.49 5.98
C THR A 3 14.18 -30.32 5.03
N ARG A 4 13.26 -30.49 4.07
CA ARG A 4 12.89 -29.42 3.13
C ARG A 4 12.50 -28.12 3.86
N TRP A 5 11.86 -28.24 5.02
CA TRP A 5 11.45 -27.11 5.84
C TRP A 5 12.63 -26.41 6.53
N GLU A 6 13.57 -27.16 7.08
CA GLU A 6 14.80 -26.60 7.66
C GLU A 6 15.66 -25.93 6.60
N MET A 7 15.76 -26.52 5.40
CA MET A 7 16.49 -25.93 4.27
C MET A 7 15.86 -24.60 3.83
N VAL A 8 14.54 -24.53 3.73
CA VAL A 8 13.85 -23.28 3.38
C VAL A 8 14.05 -22.21 4.46
N LYS A 9 13.95 -22.56 5.74
CA LYS A 9 14.12 -21.58 6.83
C LYS A 9 15.56 -21.10 6.99
N LEU A 10 16.54 -22.01 6.90
CA LEU A 10 17.93 -21.71 7.24
C LEU A 10 18.76 -21.24 6.05
N ALA A 11 18.39 -21.62 4.83
CA ALA A 11 19.10 -21.19 3.62
C ALA A 11 18.24 -20.24 2.78
N VAL A 12 17.04 -20.65 2.35
CA VAL A 12 16.30 -19.89 1.33
C VAL A 12 15.77 -18.55 1.86
N LEU A 13 15.14 -18.53 3.03
CA LEU A 13 14.60 -17.30 3.62
C LEU A 13 15.66 -16.23 3.91
N PRO A 14 16.82 -16.52 4.54
CA PRO A 14 17.83 -15.50 4.80
C PRO A 14 18.54 -14.98 3.54
N PHE A 15 18.92 -15.87 2.61
CA PHE A 15 19.57 -15.45 1.36
C PHE A 15 18.58 -14.77 0.39
N GLY A 16 17.29 -15.09 0.48
CA GLY A 16 16.22 -14.51 -0.34
C GLY A 16 15.58 -13.23 0.20
N LYS A 17 16.00 -12.70 1.36
CA LYS A 17 15.35 -11.54 2.03
C LYS A 17 15.18 -10.34 1.10
N SER A 18 16.21 -9.99 0.33
CA SER A 18 16.13 -8.89 -0.63
C SER A 18 15.07 -9.12 -1.72
N GLY A 19 14.94 -10.36 -2.19
CA GLY A 19 13.93 -10.75 -3.19
C GLY A 19 12.51 -10.69 -2.63
N VAL A 20 12.32 -11.12 -1.39
CA VAL A 20 11.03 -11.04 -0.69
C VAL A 20 10.59 -9.58 -0.53
N VAL A 21 11.51 -8.69 -0.11
CA VAL A 21 11.21 -7.25 0.02
C VAL A 21 10.81 -6.64 -1.32
N SER A 22 11.54 -6.92 -2.40
CA SER A 22 11.18 -6.43 -3.74
C SER A 22 9.85 -6.99 -4.25
N ALA A 23 9.54 -8.27 -3.95
CA ALA A 23 8.28 -8.89 -4.32
C ALA A 23 7.10 -8.29 -3.53
N SER A 24 7.28 -7.97 -2.25
CA SER A 24 6.29 -7.26 -1.44
C SER A 24 6.04 -5.85 -1.96
N MET A 25 7.10 -5.10 -2.32
CA MET A 25 6.96 -3.76 -2.91
C MET A 25 6.19 -3.80 -4.24
N LEU A 26 6.48 -4.79 -5.10
CA LEU A 26 5.77 -4.98 -6.36
C LEU A 26 4.29 -5.35 -6.12
N GLY A 27 4.02 -6.24 -5.16
CA GLY A 27 2.67 -6.62 -4.77
C GLY A 27 1.84 -5.45 -4.23
N LEU A 28 2.44 -4.60 -3.40
CA LEU A 28 1.80 -3.37 -2.91
C LEU A 28 1.48 -2.40 -4.05
N GLY A 29 2.40 -2.24 -5.02
CA GLY A 29 2.16 -1.45 -6.22
C GLY A 29 0.98 -1.99 -7.06
N ARG A 30 0.84 -3.32 -7.16
CA ARG A 30 -0.31 -3.95 -7.83
C ARG A 30 -1.61 -3.73 -7.06
N ALA A 31 -1.61 -3.87 -5.73
CA ALA A 31 -2.77 -3.59 -4.89
C ALA A 31 -3.21 -2.12 -4.99
N LEU A 32 -2.25 -1.19 -5.10
CA LEU A 32 -2.54 0.21 -5.42
C LEU A 32 -3.17 0.36 -6.82
N GLY A 33 -2.70 -0.39 -7.83
CA GLY A 33 -3.34 -0.47 -9.13
C GLY A 33 -4.78 -0.97 -9.09
N GLU A 34 -5.09 -1.91 -8.19
CA GLU A 34 -6.45 -2.38 -7.95
C GLU A 34 -7.34 -1.30 -7.32
N THR A 35 -6.79 -0.29 -6.64
CA THR A 35 -7.60 0.84 -6.12
C THR A 35 -8.25 1.67 -7.22
N MET A 36 -7.67 1.68 -8.42
CA MET A 36 -8.29 2.30 -9.60
C MET A 36 -9.46 1.45 -10.14
N ALA A 37 -9.38 0.12 -10.01
CA ALA A 37 -10.53 -0.75 -10.29
C ALA A 37 -11.65 -0.53 -9.27
N VAL A 38 -11.30 -0.39 -7.98
CA VAL A 38 -12.28 -0.06 -6.92
C VAL A 38 -12.96 1.29 -7.19
N LEU A 39 -12.24 2.32 -7.65
CA LEU A 39 -12.84 3.60 -8.06
C LEU A 39 -13.92 3.41 -9.13
N MET A 40 -13.63 2.62 -10.17
CA MET A 40 -14.54 2.44 -11.30
C MET A 40 -15.81 1.65 -10.93
N ILE A 41 -15.74 0.82 -9.89
CA ILE A 41 -16.85 -0.05 -9.46
C ILE A 41 -17.63 0.58 -8.29
N LEU A 42 -16.95 1.34 -7.41
CA LEU A 42 -17.50 1.85 -6.16
C LEU A 42 -17.85 3.34 -6.29
N SER A 43 -19.14 3.66 -6.17
CA SER A 43 -19.62 5.05 -6.15
C SER A 43 -19.06 5.84 -4.95
N PRO A 44 -18.65 7.12 -5.11
CA PRO A 44 -18.11 7.92 -4.02
C PRO A 44 -19.16 8.18 -2.93
N GLY A 45 -19.05 7.48 -1.80
CA GLY A 45 -19.78 7.76 -0.58
C GLY A 45 -19.03 8.77 0.30
N LEU A 46 -19.70 9.86 0.70
CA LEU A 46 -19.13 10.94 1.54
C LEU A 46 -19.10 10.63 3.05
N ASN A 47 -19.32 9.37 3.46
CA ASN A 47 -19.55 9.02 4.87
C ASN A 47 -18.43 8.11 5.41
N TYR A 48 -17.72 8.58 6.42
CA TYR A 48 -16.71 7.80 7.15
C TYR A 48 -17.40 6.88 8.16
N SER A 49 -17.47 5.58 7.88
CA SER A 49 -18.07 4.58 8.78
C SER A 49 -17.08 3.51 9.21
N ILE A 50 -17.01 3.25 10.52
CA ILE A 50 -16.11 2.28 11.17
C ILE A 50 -16.50 0.82 10.81
N LYS A 51 -17.58 0.63 10.04
CA LYS A 51 -18.07 -0.69 9.62
C LYS A 51 -17.29 -1.19 8.40
N LEU A 52 -16.19 -1.90 8.66
CA LEU A 52 -15.29 -2.52 7.66
C LEU A 52 -15.99 -3.53 6.71
N LEU A 53 -17.17 -4.05 7.08
CA LEU A 53 -17.91 -5.08 6.33
C LEU A 53 -19.10 -4.54 5.53
N GLN A 54 -19.35 -3.22 5.53
CA GLN A 54 -20.42 -2.61 4.73
C GLN A 54 -19.84 -2.05 3.43
N ALA A 55 -20.07 -2.77 2.32
CA ALA A 55 -19.79 -2.29 0.98
C ALA A 55 -20.61 -1.01 0.72
N SER A 56 -19.98 0.03 0.15
CA SER A 56 -20.55 1.34 -0.28
C SER A 56 -20.28 2.58 0.59
N GLN A 57 -19.42 2.54 1.61
CA GLN A 57 -19.09 3.76 2.38
C GLN A 57 -17.59 4.12 2.41
N ASN A 58 -16.69 3.18 2.10
CA ASN A 58 -15.26 3.41 2.25
C ASN A 58 -14.59 3.52 0.87
N GLN A 59 -14.10 4.71 0.52
CA GLN A 59 -13.18 4.89 -0.61
C GLN A 59 -11.73 4.85 -0.13
N THR A 60 -10.84 4.31 -0.96
CA THR A 60 -9.40 4.40 -0.70
C THR A 60 -8.93 5.84 -0.92
N ILE A 61 -7.90 6.27 -0.21
CA ILE A 61 -7.33 7.63 -0.36
C ILE A 61 -6.89 7.87 -1.82
N ALA A 62 -6.32 6.84 -2.48
CA ALA A 62 -5.94 6.91 -3.88
C ALA A 62 -7.14 7.06 -4.83
N ALA A 63 -8.24 6.34 -4.58
CA ALA A 63 -9.48 6.50 -5.35
C ALA A 63 -10.09 7.89 -5.15
N ASN A 64 -10.09 8.42 -3.92
CA ASN A 64 -10.59 9.76 -3.64
C ASN A 64 -9.79 10.84 -4.39
N ILE A 65 -8.46 10.74 -4.41
CA ILE A 65 -7.60 11.65 -5.20
C ILE A 65 -7.96 11.55 -6.68
N ALA A 66 -8.05 10.34 -7.25
CA ALA A 66 -8.36 10.15 -8.67
C ALA A 66 -9.79 10.64 -9.04
N ALA A 67 -10.75 10.54 -8.12
CA ALA A 67 -12.13 10.98 -8.32
C ALA A 67 -12.28 12.51 -8.28
N GLN A 68 -11.66 13.18 -7.30
CA GLN A 68 -11.82 14.62 -7.08
C GLN A 68 -10.83 15.48 -7.88
N TYR A 69 -9.72 14.92 -8.38
CA TYR A 69 -8.72 15.67 -9.14
C TYR A 69 -9.27 16.36 -10.40
N PRO A 70 -10.14 15.72 -11.22
CA PRO A 70 -10.70 16.35 -12.42
C PRO A 70 -11.67 17.50 -12.13
N GLU A 71 -12.30 17.51 -10.96
CA GLU A 71 -13.35 18.47 -10.57
C GLU A 71 -12.85 19.52 -9.55
N ALA A 72 -11.56 19.51 -9.20
CA ALA A 72 -11.01 20.34 -8.15
C ALA A 72 -10.65 21.77 -8.61
N ASN A 73 -11.15 22.77 -7.87
CA ASN A 73 -10.69 24.17 -7.97
C ASN A 73 -9.26 24.33 -7.42
N ASN A 74 -8.61 25.49 -7.59
CA ASN A 74 -7.23 25.74 -7.13
C ASN A 74 -6.95 25.35 -5.65
N LEU A 75 -7.92 25.58 -4.76
CA LEU A 75 -7.83 25.15 -3.36
C LEU A 75 -7.99 23.63 -3.19
N GLY A 76 -8.89 23.01 -3.96
CA GLY A 76 -9.11 21.56 -3.92
C GLY A 76 -7.90 20.77 -4.42
N VAL A 77 -7.20 21.27 -5.45
CA VAL A 77 -5.95 20.66 -5.95
C VAL A 77 -4.88 20.67 -4.86
N SER A 78 -4.76 21.77 -4.11
CA SER A 78 -3.78 21.87 -3.01
C SER A 78 -4.08 20.86 -1.88
N VAL A 79 -5.37 20.66 -1.56
CA VAL A 79 -5.79 19.66 -0.57
C VAL A 79 -5.50 18.23 -1.07
N LEU A 80 -5.78 17.93 -2.33
CA LEU A 80 -5.52 16.60 -2.93
C LEU A 80 -4.03 16.25 -3.01
N ILE A 81 -3.18 17.23 -3.34
CA ILE A 81 -1.73 17.08 -3.30
C ILE A 81 -1.27 16.84 -1.85
N GLY A 82 -1.86 17.55 -0.89
CA GLY A 82 -1.61 17.35 0.55
C GLY A 82 -1.96 15.94 1.03
N THR A 83 -3.13 15.40 0.66
CA THR A 83 -3.52 14.03 1.01
C THR A 83 -2.65 12.99 0.31
N GLY A 84 -2.23 13.23 -0.93
CA GLY A 84 -1.24 12.41 -1.64
C GLY A 84 0.12 12.38 -0.95
N LEU A 85 0.60 13.52 -0.44
CA LEU A 85 1.84 13.60 0.33
C LEU A 85 1.77 12.80 1.64
N VAL A 86 0.64 12.87 2.35
CA VAL A 86 0.41 12.07 3.56
C VAL A 86 0.46 10.58 3.24
N LEU A 87 -0.22 10.15 2.16
CA LEU A 87 -0.19 8.75 1.74
C LEU A 87 1.23 8.30 1.36
N PHE A 88 1.99 9.14 0.64
CA PHE A 88 3.39 8.88 0.33
C PHE A 88 4.24 8.74 1.60
N LEU A 89 4.08 9.62 2.59
CA LEU A 89 4.81 9.53 3.86
C LEU A 89 4.50 8.24 4.61
N ILE A 90 3.24 7.81 4.65
CA ILE A 90 2.86 6.54 5.28
C ILE A 90 3.55 5.38 4.56
N THR A 91 3.46 5.32 3.23
CA THR A 91 4.12 4.27 2.44
C THR A 91 5.63 4.29 2.61
N PHE A 92 6.24 5.49 2.61
CA PHE A 92 7.68 5.66 2.81
C PHE A 92 8.13 5.15 4.19
N VAL A 93 7.44 5.54 5.26
CA VAL A 93 7.77 5.11 6.63
C VAL A 93 7.64 3.59 6.77
N VAL A 94 6.56 3.01 6.25
CA VAL A 94 6.35 1.55 6.29
C VAL A 94 7.47 0.82 5.53
N ASN A 95 7.80 1.27 4.31
CA ASN A 95 8.86 0.67 3.51
C ASN A 95 10.25 0.88 4.12
N PHE A 96 10.50 2.04 4.72
CA PHE A 96 11.75 2.34 5.40
C PHE A 96 11.95 1.45 6.63
N ILE A 97 10.90 1.27 7.45
CA ILE A 97 10.93 0.35 8.60
C ILE A 97 11.15 -1.08 8.13
N ALA A 98 10.40 -1.54 7.12
CA ALA A 98 10.53 -2.89 6.57
C ALA A 98 11.97 -3.16 6.07
N ARG A 99 12.56 -2.19 5.35
CA ARG A 99 13.93 -2.28 4.87
C ARG A 99 14.94 -2.29 6.01
N LYS A 100 14.80 -1.39 6.99
CA LYS A 100 15.71 -1.32 8.15
C LYS A 100 15.66 -2.59 9.03
N LEU A 101 14.48 -3.21 9.16
CA LEU A 101 14.31 -4.48 9.87
C LEU A 101 14.97 -5.64 9.12
N THR A 102 14.82 -5.70 7.80
CA THR A 102 15.45 -6.74 6.97
C THR A 102 16.97 -6.58 6.87
N GLU A 103 17.47 -5.34 6.89
CA GLU A 103 18.90 -5.03 6.92
C GLU A 103 19.54 -5.43 8.25
N LYS A 104 18.88 -5.13 9.39
CA LYS A 104 19.32 -5.61 10.71
C LYS A 104 19.24 -7.12 10.88
N ALA A 105 18.31 -7.79 10.22
CA ALA A 105 18.21 -9.26 10.26
C ALA A 105 19.26 -9.95 9.37
N SER A 106 20.06 -9.20 8.61
CA SER A 106 21.06 -9.72 7.66
C SER A 106 22.51 -9.44 8.11
N ALA A 107 22.69 -8.83 9.29
CA ALA A 107 23.94 -8.74 10.03
C ALA A 107 23.86 -9.69 11.24
#